data_AF-A0A178UK35-F1
#
_entry.id   AF-A0A178UK35-F1
#
_cell.length_a   1.000
_cell.length_b   1.000
_cell.length_c   1.000
_cell.angle_alpha   90.00
_cell.angle_beta   90.00
_cell.angle_gamma   90.00
#
_symmetry.space_group_name_H-M   'P 1'
#
loop_
_entity.id
_entity.type
_entity.pdbx_description
1 polymer ?
#
loop_
_entity_poly.entity_id
_entity_poly.type
_entity_poly.pdbx_seq_one_letter_code
_entity_poly.pdbx_strand_id
1 'polypeptide(L)' 'MEAYTQDALKAKQFAERRFAEKDFAGARSYALRAKSLFPDLEGLSQMLTTYEVYIASQSRRSGEIDYYVGKEK' A
#
# COMPACT_ATOMS: atom_id res chain seq x y z
N MET A 1 16.96 8.08 -18.65
CA MET A 1 16.29 8.45 -17.38
C MET A 1 14.78 8.15 -17.41
N GLU A 2 14.16 8.03 -18.60
CA GLU A 2 12.72 7.77 -18.76
C GLU A 2 12.25 6.35 -18.41
N ALA A 3 13.14 5.34 -18.46
CA ALA A 3 12.77 3.95 -18.16
C ALA A 3 12.28 3.76 -16.72
N TYR A 4 12.98 4.34 -15.74
CA TYR A 4 12.61 4.23 -14.32
C TYR A 4 11.23 4.85 -14.03
N THR A 5 10.91 5.97 -14.69
CA THR A 5 9.60 6.61 -14.60
C THR A 5 8.50 5.75 -15.22
N GLN A 6 8.75 5.14 -16.39
CA GLN A 6 7.81 4.22 -17.02
C GLN A 6 7.56 2.97 -16.18
N ASP A 7 8.60 2.39 -15.58
CA ASP A 7 8.48 1.25 -14.67
C ASP A 7 7.70 1.62 -13.39
N ALA A 8 7.93 2.82 -12.83
CA ALA A 8 7.16 3.30 -11.69
C ALA A 8 5.67 3.50 -12.02
N LEU A 9 5.35 4.05 -13.19
CA LEU A 9 3.98 4.22 -13.67
C LEU A 9 3.28 2.86 -13.90
N LYS A 10 3.98 1.90 -14.51
CA LYS A 10 3.45 0.53 -14.65
C LYS A 10 3.20 -0.10 -13.29
N ALA A 11 4.13 0.02 -12.35
CA ALA A 11 3.96 -0.50 -10.99
C ALA A 11 2.75 0.14 -10.30
N LYS A 12 2.52 1.45 -10.47
CA LYS A 12 1.31 2.13 -9.97
C LYS A 12 0.03 1.53 -10.58
N GLN A 13 -0.03 1.32 -11.89
CA GLN A 13 -1.18 0.69 -12.55
C GLN A 13 -1.42 -0.74 -12.07
N PHE A 14 -0.36 -1.52 -11.86
CA PHE A 14 -0.50 -2.86 -11.27
C PHE A 14 -1.04 -2.80 -9.84
N ALA A 15 -0.61 -1.82 -9.05
CA ALA A 15 -1.13 -1.61 -7.71
C ALA A 15 -2.64 -1.33 -7.72
N GLU A 16 -3.12 -0.47 -8.63
CA GLU A 16 -4.55 -0.15 -8.79
C GLU A 16 -5.36 -1.37 -9.22
N ARG A 17 -4.83 -2.18 -10.15
CA ARG A 17 -5.49 -3.44 -10.55
C ARG A 17 -5.61 -4.42 -9.39
N ARG A 18 -4.53 -4.65 -8.65
CA ARG A 18 -4.55 -5.52 -7.45
C ARG A 18 -5.53 -5.01 -6.41
N PHE A 19 -5.62 -3.70 -6.22
CA PHE A 19 -6.59 -3.10 -5.31
C PHE A 19 -8.04 -3.38 -5.75
N ALA A 20 -8.34 -3.27 -7.05
CA ALA A 20 -9.65 -3.63 -7.59
C ALA A 20 -9.98 -5.13 -7.42
N GLU A 21 -8.98 -6.00 -7.49
CA GLU A 21 -9.08 -7.43 -7.19
C GLU A 21 -9.20 -7.73 -5.68
N LYS A 22 -9.21 -6.71 -4.82
CA LYS A 22 -9.16 -6.81 -3.33
C LYS A 22 -7.89 -7.46 -2.79
N ASP A 23 -6.86 -7.60 -3.62
CA ASP A 23 -5.51 -7.99 -3.19
C ASP A 23 -4.76 -6.75 -2.69
N PHE A 24 -5.07 -6.33 -1.46
CA PHE A 24 -4.48 -5.13 -0.88
C PHE A 24 -2.98 -5.32 -0.53
N ALA A 25 -2.56 -6.54 -0.19
CA ALA A 25 -1.17 -6.85 0.10
C ALA A 25 -0.31 -6.78 -1.18
N GLY A 26 -0.81 -7.33 -2.29
CA GLY A 26 -0.22 -7.18 -3.61
C GLY A 26 -0.20 -5.71 -4.05
N ALA A 27 -1.31 -4.99 -3.90
CA ALA A 27 -1.41 -3.56 -4.22
C ALA A 27 -0.35 -2.73 -3.49
N ARG A 28 -0.17 -2.95 -2.18
CA ARG A 28 0.86 -2.28 -1.37
C ARG A 28 2.27 -2.57 -1.88
N SER A 29 2.57 -3.82 -2.22
CA SER A 29 3.90 -4.21 -2.71
C SER A 29 4.27 -3.53 -4.01
N TYR A 30 3.33 -3.43 -4.96
CA TYR A 30 3.54 -2.71 -6.22
C TYR A 30 3.68 -1.19 -6.01
N ALA A 31 2.87 -0.59 -5.13
CA ALA A 31 3.00 0.83 -4.80
C ALA A 31 4.34 1.16 -4.13
N LEU A 32 4.86 0.29 -3.26
CA LEU A 32 6.20 0.44 -2.68
C LEU A 32 7.29 0.35 -3.75
N ARG A 33 7.16 -0.58 -4.70
CA ARG A 33 8.09 -0.68 -5.83
C ARG A 33 8.08 0.58 -6.69
N ALA A 34 6.90 1.13 -6.98
CA ALA A 34 6.79 2.40 -7.70
C ALA A 34 7.50 3.53 -6.93
N LYS A 35 7.36 3.59 -5.60
CA LYS A 35 8.00 4.61 -4.75
C LYS A 35 9.52 4.44 -4.68
N SER A 36 10.01 3.21 -4.69
CA SER A 36 11.45 2.94 -4.72
C SER A 36 12.09 3.32 -6.05
N LEU A 37 11.35 3.25 -7.15
CA LEU A 37 11.82 3.61 -8.49
C LEU A 37 11.70 5.11 -8.75
N PHE A 38 10.61 5.72 -8.29
CA PHE A 38 10.34 7.14 -8.46
C PHE A 38 9.63 7.70 -7.20
N PRO A 39 10.40 8.11 -6.18
CA PRO A 39 9.85 8.59 -4.92
C PRO A 39 9.04 9.88 -5.06
N ASP A 40 9.36 10.69 -6.08
CA ASP A 40 8.64 11.92 -6.45
C ASP A 40 7.32 11.65 -7.22
N LEU A 41 6.93 10.37 -7.43
CA LEU A 41 5.66 10.07 -8.10
C LEU A 41 4.48 10.48 -7.21
N GLU A 42 3.71 11.46 -7.69
CA GLU A 42 2.56 11.97 -6.97
C GLU A 42 1.48 10.89 -6.72
N GLY A 43 0.92 10.93 -5.51
CA GLY A 43 -0.16 10.05 -5.06
C GLY A 43 0.29 8.71 -4.49
N LEU A 44 1.57 8.31 -4.61
CA LEU A 44 2.03 7.01 -4.07
C LEU A 44 1.90 6.91 -2.55
N SER A 45 2.26 7.96 -1.82
CA SER A 45 2.12 7.96 -0.35
C SER A 45 0.65 7.81 0.07
N GLN A 46 -0.28 8.48 -0.62
CA GLN A 46 -1.71 8.37 -0.32
C GLN A 46 -2.27 6.99 -0.67
N MET A 47 -1.84 6.40 -1.80
CA MET A 47 -2.19 5.01 -2.16
C MET A 47 -1.71 4.02 -1.09
N LEU A 48 -0.47 4.14 -0.63
CA LEU A 48 0.08 3.27 0.42
C LEU A 48 -0.72 3.37 1.72
N THR A 49 -0.99 4.58 2.20
CA THR A 49 -1.81 4.78 3.40
C THR A 49 -3.20 4.16 3.23
N THR A 50 -3.83 4.35 2.07
CA THR A 50 -5.14 3.75 1.77
C THR A 50 -5.07 2.23 1.84
N TYR A 51 -4.10 1.62 1.17
CA TYR A 51 -3.92 0.17 1.16
C TYR A 51 -3.63 -0.39 2.54
N GLU A 52 -2.83 0.29 3.35
CA GLU A 52 -2.55 -0.10 4.73
C GLU A 52 -3.80 -0.08 5.62
N VAL A 53 -4.65 0.94 5.48
CA VAL A 53 -5.95 0.99 6.17
C VAL A 53 -6.83 -0.19 5.77
N TYR A 54 -6.91 -0.52 4.48
CA TYR A 54 -7.67 -1.66 3.99
C TYR A 54 -7.10 -2.99 4.51
N ILE A 55 -5.78 -3.20 4.44
CA ILE A 55 -5.10 -4.38 4.99
C ILE A 55 -5.41 -4.51 6.48
N ALA A 56 -5.20 -3.44 7.26
CA ALA A 56 -5.48 -3.45 8.69
C ALA A 56 -6.96 -3.75 8.98
N SER A 57 -7.89 -3.20 8.20
CA SER A 57 -9.32 -3.49 8.35
C SER A 57 -9.68 -4.94 8.03
N GLN A 58 -9.01 -5.58 7.05
CA GLN A 58 -9.18 -7.01 6.77
C GLN A 58 -8.57 -7.87 7.88
N SER A 59 -7.37 -7.53 8.37
CA SER A 59 -6.73 -8.24 9.49
C SER A 59 -7.57 -8.15 10.76
N ARG A 60 -8.19 -7.00 11.04
CA ARG A 60 -9.15 -6.81 12.15
C ARG A 60 -10.37 -7.73 12.08
N ARG A 61 -10.75 -8.21 10.88
CA ARG A 61 -11.84 -9.17 10.69
C ARG A 61 -11.43 -10.61 10.97
N SER A 62 -10.13 -10.92 11.01
CA SER A 62 -9.59 -12.28 11.14
C SER A 62 -9.35 -12.74 12.58
N GLY A 63 -9.78 -11.98 13.58
CA GLY A 63 -9.56 -12.31 15.00
C GLY A 63 -8.21 -11.81 15.51
N GLU A 64 -8.20 -11.37 16.77
CA GLU A 64 -7.09 -10.77 17.51
C GLU A 64 -6.81 -9.29 17.20
N ILE A 65 -7.73 -8.46 17.69
CA ILE A 65 -7.46 -7.06 18.03
C ILE A 65 -7.33 -6.97 19.55
N ASP A 66 -6.23 -7.48 20.10
CA ASP A 66 -5.80 -7.13 21.46
C ASP A 66 -4.93 -5.88 21.37
N TYR A 67 -5.58 -4.73 21.19
CA TYR A 67 -4.95 -3.46 21.51
C TYR A 67 -5.60 -2.94 22.79
N TYR A 68 -4.74 -2.51 23.72
CA TYR A 68 -4.98 -1.81 25.00
C TYR A 68 -4.92 -2.66 26.28
N VAL A 69 -3.71 -3.08 26.66
CA VAL A 69 -3.30 -2.99 28.07
C VAL A 69 -2.37 -1.78 28.22
N GLY A 70 -2.79 -0.88 29.10
CA GLY A 70 -2.28 0.47 29.23
C GLY A 70 -0.81 0.58 29.60
N LYS A 71 -0.23 1.69 29.14
CA LYS A 71 0.86 2.37 29.83
C LYS A 71 0.38 3.77 30.18
N GLU A 72 -0.49 3.84 31.19
CA GLU A 72 -0.60 5.05 32.00
C GLU A 72 0.52 5.02 33.04
N LYS A 73 1.33 6.10 33.01
CA LYS A 73 2.28 6.63 34.00
C LYS A 73 3.30 5.70 34.65
#